data_AF-A0A8T5QJC5-F1
#
_entry.id   AF-A0A8T5QJC5-F1
#
_cell.length_a   1.000
_cell.length_b   1.000
_cell.length_c   1.000
_cell.angle_alpha   90.00
_cell.angle_beta   90.00
_cell.angle_gamma   90.00
#
_symmetry.space_group_name_H-M   'P 1'
#
loop_
_entity.id
_entity.type
_entity.pdbx_description
1 polymer ?
#
loop_
_entity_poly.entity_id
_entity_poly.type
_entity_poly.pdbx_seq_one_letter_code
_entity_poly.pdbx_strand_id
1 'polypeptide(L)'
;MVEHYYTKKQKSAFRPRKITVRVLEMYLELNTAGGVFSPRKLDMGTRRLVEAAVIKRGWKVLDFGCGYGVVGIAIKKKHPGVDVVMSDVNERAIKLAKMNVKLNKIDAEIIQSDVFKNKELDAMRFDTILFNPPQTAGKKLCFKMIEDVKEHLVKGGLLQLVARSQKGGKQLSKKMEEVFGNVDVVAKKSGYWVYVSEKK
;
A
#
# COMPACT_ATOMS: atom_id res chain seq x y z
N MET A 1 -7.46 3.49 25.02
CA MET A 1 -7.53 4.46 23.90
C MET A 1 -6.86 3.80 22.69
N VAL A 2 -7.60 3.57 21.60
CA VAL A 2 -7.05 2.89 20.41
C VAL A 2 -6.17 3.90 19.67
N GLU A 3 -4.85 3.75 19.71
CA GLU A 3 -3.94 4.60 18.94
C GLU A 3 -4.22 4.43 17.44
N HIS A 4 -4.46 5.54 16.74
CA HIS A 4 -4.60 5.55 15.28
C HIS A 4 -3.22 5.39 14.64
N TYR A 5 -3.01 4.31 13.89
CA TYR A 5 -1.76 4.02 13.19
C TYR A 5 -1.45 5.04 12.06
N TYR A 6 -2.43 5.84 11.64
CA TYR A 6 -2.30 6.94 10.68
C TYR A 6 -1.84 8.24 11.35
N THR A 7 -0.86 8.19 12.24
CA THR A 7 -0.26 9.39 12.84
C THR A 7 1.25 9.35 12.65
N LYS A 8 1.84 10.54 12.44
CA LYS A 8 3.28 10.68 12.15
C LYS A 8 4.16 10.10 13.27
N LYS A 9 3.83 10.40 14.53
CA LYS A 9 4.55 9.96 15.72
C LYS A 9 3.65 9.15 16.64
N GLN A 10 4.13 7.97 17.04
CA GLN A 10 3.47 7.08 17.99
C GLN A 10 4.06 7.33 19.38
N LYS A 11 3.22 7.51 20.41
CA LYS A 11 3.65 7.79 21.79
C LYS A 11 4.03 6.51 22.55
N SER A 12 3.44 5.38 22.20
CA SER A 12 3.74 4.07 22.79
C SER A 12 5.19 3.63 22.61
N ALA A 13 5.72 2.79 23.50
CA ALA A 13 7.06 2.25 23.38
C ALA A 13 7.24 1.43 22.08
N PHE A 14 8.38 1.60 21.40
CA PHE A 14 8.70 0.82 20.20
C PHE A 14 9.26 -0.55 20.59
N ARG A 15 8.42 -1.59 20.50
CA ARG A 15 8.78 -2.99 20.78
C ARG A 15 8.58 -3.84 19.51
N PRO A 16 9.59 -3.94 18.63
CA PRO A 16 9.50 -4.77 17.44
C PRO A 16 9.48 -6.26 17.80
N ARG A 17 8.70 -7.03 17.03
CA ARG A 17 8.67 -8.49 17.05
C ARG A 17 8.73 -9.01 15.63
N LYS A 18 9.26 -10.22 15.44
CA LYS A 18 9.21 -10.90 14.15
C LYS A 18 7.90 -11.67 13.99
N ILE A 19 7.38 -11.69 12.77
CA ILE A 19 6.31 -12.56 12.30
C ILE A 19 6.73 -13.18 10.98
N THR A 20 6.22 -14.38 10.70
CA THR A 20 6.35 -15.01 9.39
C THR A 20 4.99 -15.01 8.72
N VAL A 21 4.93 -14.52 7.48
CA VAL A 21 3.70 -14.48 6.70
C VAL A 21 3.88 -15.24 5.38
N ARG A 22 2.90 -16.06 5.02
CA ARG A 22 2.89 -16.75 3.71
C ARG A 22 2.06 -15.96 2.71
N VAL A 23 2.63 -15.45 1.62
CA VAL A 23 1.90 -14.70 0.57
C VAL A 23 2.55 -14.96 -0.79
N LEU A 24 1.76 -15.03 -1.87
CA LEU A 24 2.25 -15.41 -3.20
C LEU A 24 3.09 -16.70 -3.18
N GLU A 25 2.66 -17.69 -2.40
CA GLU A 25 3.35 -18.97 -2.17
C GLU A 25 4.74 -18.87 -1.53
N MET A 26 5.18 -17.67 -1.15
CA MET A 26 6.45 -17.41 -0.48
C MET A 26 6.24 -17.15 1.01
N TYR A 27 7.31 -17.31 1.80
CA TYR A 27 7.36 -16.90 3.20
C TYR A 27 8.18 -15.60 3.31
N LEU A 28 7.61 -14.61 3.99
CA LEU A 28 8.29 -13.35 4.34
C LEU A 28 8.47 -13.29 5.85
N GLU A 29 9.71 -13.03 6.29
CA GLU A 29 9.99 -12.69 7.67
C GLU A 29 9.91 -11.17 7.83
N LEU A 30 9.15 -10.69 8.81
CA LEU A 30 8.85 -9.27 8.97
C LEU A 30 8.90 -8.87 10.43
N ASN A 31 9.62 -7.79 10.72
CA ASN A 31 9.53 -7.04 11.96
C ASN A 31 8.26 -6.18 11.93
N THR A 32 7.56 -6.13 13.04
CA THR A 32 6.35 -5.31 13.24
C THR A 32 6.25 -4.89 14.70
N ALA A 33 5.44 -3.88 15.03
CA ALA A 33 5.32 -3.34 16.39
C ALA A 33 3.90 -2.82 16.67
N GLY A 34 3.58 -2.45 17.91
CA GLY A 34 2.39 -1.64 18.17
C GLY A 34 2.45 -0.29 17.42
N GLY A 35 1.32 0.36 17.19
CA GLY A 35 1.27 1.67 16.50
C GLY A 35 1.49 1.63 14.99
N VAL A 36 1.37 0.46 14.34
CA VAL A 36 1.25 0.32 12.88
C VAL A 36 0.05 -0.56 12.51
N PHE A 37 -0.39 -0.50 11.25
CA PHE A 37 -1.53 -1.29 10.76
C PHE A 37 -1.24 -2.81 10.84
N SER A 38 -2.25 -3.60 11.23
CA SER A 38 -2.22 -5.07 11.34
C SER A 38 -0.90 -5.66 11.87
N PRO A 39 -0.49 -5.34 13.11
CA PRO A 39 0.85 -5.66 13.56
C PRO A 39 1.03 -7.13 13.95
N ARG A 40 -0.04 -7.92 14.08
CA ARG A 40 0.05 -9.32 14.56
C ARG A 40 0.01 -10.36 13.44
N LYS A 41 -0.46 -9.99 12.25
CA LYS A 41 -0.66 -10.90 11.12
C LYS A 41 -0.79 -10.11 9.83
N LEU A 42 -0.69 -10.81 8.69
CA LEU A 42 -1.05 -10.24 7.40
C LEU A 42 -2.56 -9.93 7.36
N ASP A 43 -2.90 -8.67 7.09
CA ASP A 43 -4.28 -8.25 6.85
C ASP A 43 -4.84 -8.93 5.59
N MET A 44 -6.11 -9.31 5.64
CA MET A 44 -6.75 -10.04 4.55
C MET A 44 -6.91 -9.19 3.30
N GLY A 45 -7.19 -7.89 3.44
CA GLY A 45 -7.26 -6.97 2.30
C GLY A 45 -5.90 -6.83 1.63
N THR A 46 -4.86 -6.57 2.43
CA THR A 46 -3.47 -6.51 1.96
C THR A 46 -3.07 -7.77 1.21
N ARG A 47 -3.42 -8.96 1.73
CA ARG A 47 -3.20 -10.23 1.03
C ARG A 47 -3.91 -10.26 -0.33
N ARG A 48 -5.19 -9.86 -0.39
CA ARG A 48 -5.94 -9.85 -1.65
C ARG A 48 -5.33 -8.90 -2.67
N LEU A 49 -4.89 -7.71 -2.24
CA LEU A 49 -4.22 -6.73 -3.09
C LEU A 49 -2.97 -7.34 -3.73
N VAL A 50 -2.09 -7.91 -2.91
CA VAL A 50 -0.84 -8.52 -3.40
C VAL A 50 -1.11 -9.72 -4.31
N GLU A 51 -2.06 -10.59 -3.97
CA GLU A 51 -2.40 -11.78 -4.77
C GLU A 51 -3.04 -11.45 -6.12
N ALA A 52 -3.67 -10.27 -6.27
CA ALA A 52 -4.34 -9.85 -7.50
C ALA A 52 -3.60 -8.72 -8.24
N ALA A 53 -2.46 -8.26 -7.74
CA ALA A 53 -1.74 -7.12 -8.29
C ALA A 53 -1.29 -7.42 -9.73
N VAL A 54 -1.69 -6.56 -10.66
CA VAL A 54 -1.17 -6.54 -12.03
C VAL A 54 0.20 -5.87 -12.01
N ILE A 55 1.26 -6.62 -12.29
CA ILE A 55 2.64 -6.14 -12.30
C ILE A 55 3.32 -6.58 -13.59
N LYS A 56 3.95 -5.65 -14.31
CA LYS A 56 4.78 -5.96 -15.48
C LYS A 56 6.26 -5.75 -15.18
N ARG A 57 7.12 -6.45 -15.91
CA ARG A 57 8.58 -6.33 -15.76
C ARG A 57 9.02 -4.90 -16.11
N GLY A 58 9.96 -4.35 -15.34
CA GLY A 58 10.49 -2.99 -15.56
C GLY A 58 9.61 -1.87 -15.02
N TRP A 59 8.46 -2.18 -14.40
CA TRP A 59 7.59 -1.16 -13.82
C TRP A 59 8.17 -0.52 -12.56
N LYS A 60 7.89 0.76 -12.38
CA LYS A 60 8.04 1.48 -11.12
C LYS A 60 6.75 1.41 -10.32
N VAL A 61 6.82 0.80 -9.14
CA VAL A 61 5.68 0.46 -8.28
C VAL A 61 5.73 1.26 -7.00
N LEU A 62 4.62 1.92 -6.63
CA LEU A 62 4.46 2.53 -5.31
C LEU A 62 3.59 1.64 -4.40
N ASP A 63 4.10 1.30 -3.24
CA ASP A 63 3.33 0.81 -2.09
C ASP A 63 2.90 2.02 -1.24
N PHE A 64 1.68 2.50 -1.46
CA PHE A 64 1.17 3.75 -0.89
C PHE A 64 0.50 3.50 0.46
N GLY A 65 1.08 4.02 1.54
CA GLY A 65 0.70 3.67 2.92
C GLY A 65 1.24 2.29 3.32
N CYS A 66 2.55 2.08 3.13
CA CYS A 66 3.19 0.77 3.14
C CYS A 66 3.15 0.06 4.51
N GLY A 67 2.90 0.77 5.60
CA GLY A 67 3.01 0.22 6.95
C GLY A 67 4.41 -0.35 7.17
N TYR A 68 4.50 -1.61 7.62
CA TYR A 68 5.78 -2.30 7.79
C TYR A 68 6.31 -2.96 6.50
N GLY A 69 5.79 -2.58 5.32
CA GLY A 69 6.36 -2.87 4.00
C GLY A 69 5.91 -4.18 3.35
N VAL A 70 4.82 -4.82 3.81
CA VAL A 70 4.43 -6.15 3.32
C VAL A 70 4.22 -6.18 1.81
N VAL A 71 3.48 -5.20 1.28
CA VAL A 71 3.07 -5.18 -0.12
C VAL A 71 4.31 -5.00 -0.99
N GLY A 72 5.07 -3.93 -0.77
CA GLY A 72 6.28 -3.68 -1.56
C GLY A 72 7.30 -4.83 -1.48
N ILE A 73 7.50 -5.44 -0.30
CA ILE A 73 8.44 -6.57 -0.15
C ILE A 73 7.96 -7.80 -0.93
N ALA A 74 6.67 -8.13 -0.83
CA ALA A 74 6.10 -9.25 -1.56
C ALA A 74 6.22 -9.06 -3.09
N ILE A 75 5.94 -7.85 -3.57
CA ILE A 75 6.02 -7.50 -4.98
C ILE A 75 7.47 -7.57 -5.49
N LYS A 76 8.43 -6.97 -4.79
CA LYS A 76 9.85 -7.02 -5.20
C LYS A 76 10.41 -8.45 -5.19
N LYS A 77 10.03 -9.29 -4.21
CA LYS A 77 10.45 -10.70 -4.19
C LYS A 77 9.85 -11.50 -5.34
N LYS A 78 8.57 -11.30 -5.66
CA LYS A 78 7.91 -12.02 -6.76
C LYS A 78 8.39 -11.53 -8.12
N HIS A 79 8.71 -10.24 -8.23
CA HIS A 79 9.09 -9.56 -9.46
C HIS A 79 10.43 -8.80 -9.25
N PRO A 80 11.59 -9.47 -9.28
CA PRO A 80 12.88 -8.82 -8.99
C PRO A 80 13.20 -7.64 -9.91
N GLY A 81 12.69 -7.65 -11.14
CA GLY A 81 12.90 -6.62 -12.16
C GLY A 81 11.95 -5.42 -12.09
N VAL A 82 11.24 -5.18 -10.99
CA VAL A 82 10.51 -3.92 -10.77
C VAL A 82 11.24 -3.02 -9.79
N ASP A 83 11.05 -1.71 -9.92
CA ASP A 83 11.55 -0.72 -8.97
C ASP A 83 10.44 -0.42 -7.96
N VAL A 84 10.69 -0.68 -6.68
CA VAL A 84 9.68 -0.50 -5.62
C VAL A 84 10.03 0.71 -4.78
N VAL A 85 9.05 1.61 -4.66
CA VAL A 85 9.03 2.71 -3.70
C VAL A 85 7.95 2.40 -2.66
N MET A 86 8.24 2.62 -1.38
CA MET A 86 7.30 2.48 -0.28
C MET A 86 7.14 3.82 0.41
N SER A 87 5.91 4.28 0.64
CA SER A 87 5.66 5.51 1.39
C SER A 87 4.69 5.33 2.54
N ASP A 88 4.97 6.02 3.65
CA ASP A 88 4.06 6.09 4.80
C ASP A 88 4.31 7.39 5.60
N VAL A 89 3.26 7.89 6.24
CA VAL A 89 3.34 9.07 7.11
C VAL A 89 3.97 8.72 8.47
N ASN A 90 3.81 7.48 8.90
CA ASN A 90 4.18 7.00 10.23
C ASN A 90 5.69 6.66 10.31
N GLU A 91 6.42 7.36 11.17
CA GLU A 91 7.86 7.16 11.37
C GLU A 91 8.20 5.71 11.78
N ARG A 92 7.31 5.06 12.53
CA ARG A 92 7.48 3.66 12.96
C ARG A 92 7.29 2.70 11.80
N ALA A 93 6.32 2.97 10.92
CA ALA A 93 6.11 2.19 9.69
C ALA A 93 7.36 2.24 8.82
N ILE A 94 7.88 3.44 8.56
CA ILE A 94 9.12 3.66 7.79
C ILE A 94 10.32 2.92 8.42
N LYS A 95 10.50 3.00 9.74
CA LYS A 95 11.58 2.29 10.43
C LYS A 95 11.46 0.77 10.25
N LEU A 96 10.25 0.22 10.39
CA LEU A 96 10.00 -1.22 10.23
C LEU A 96 10.16 -1.67 8.77
N ALA A 97 9.67 -0.90 7.80
CA ALA A 97 9.86 -1.17 6.38
C ALA A 97 11.36 -1.25 6.04
N LYS A 98 12.18 -0.31 6.54
CA LYS A 98 13.65 -0.31 6.36
C LYS A 98 14.30 -1.56 6.95
N MET A 99 13.87 -1.98 8.14
CA MET A 99 14.35 -3.22 8.76
C MET A 99 13.96 -4.45 7.92
N ASN A 100 12.76 -4.45 7.34
CA ASN A 100 12.20 -5.60 6.64
C ASN A 100 12.75 -5.75 5.21
N VAL A 101 13.04 -4.65 4.53
CA VAL A 101 13.78 -4.65 3.25
C VAL A 101 15.15 -5.31 3.43
N LYS A 102 15.89 -4.91 4.47
CA LYS A 102 17.18 -5.54 4.81
C LYS A 102 17.03 -7.01 5.19
N LEU A 103 16.07 -7.35 6.04
CA LEU A 103 15.80 -8.74 6.47
C LEU A 103 15.49 -9.65 5.29
N ASN A 104 14.78 -9.15 4.29
CA ASN A 104 14.36 -9.91 3.12
C ASN A 104 15.36 -9.88 1.96
N LYS A 105 16.49 -9.18 2.12
CA LYS A 105 17.56 -9.05 1.11
C LYS A 105 17.04 -8.55 -0.23
N ILE A 106 16.18 -7.54 -0.20
CA ILE A 106 15.69 -6.85 -1.40
C ILE A 106 16.16 -5.40 -1.39
N ASP A 107 16.08 -4.76 -2.55
CA ASP A 107 16.23 -3.32 -2.69
C ASP A 107 14.86 -2.66 -2.92
N ALA A 108 14.63 -1.54 -2.23
CA ALA A 108 13.45 -0.71 -2.35
C ALA A 108 13.70 0.67 -1.70
N GLU A 109 13.19 1.71 -2.34
CA GLU A 109 13.23 3.06 -1.81
C GLU A 109 12.13 3.25 -0.76
N ILE A 110 12.44 3.88 0.37
CA ILE A 110 11.48 4.07 1.47
C ILE A 110 11.44 5.53 1.88
N ILE A 111 10.31 6.18 1.60
CA ILE A 111 10.12 7.62 1.75
C ILE A 111 9.05 7.88 2.81
N GLN A 112 9.42 8.65 3.84
CA GLN A 112 8.41 9.17 4.76
C GLN A 112 7.66 10.33 4.11
N SER A 113 6.33 10.21 3.98
CA SER A 113 5.50 11.25 3.39
C SER A 113 4.07 11.21 3.93
N ASP A 114 3.49 12.39 4.18
CA ASP A 114 2.04 12.53 4.33
C ASP A 114 1.44 12.69 2.94
N VAL A 115 0.87 11.60 2.41
CA VAL A 115 0.42 11.52 1.02
C VAL A 115 1.61 11.83 0.08
N PHE A 116 1.54 12.87 -0.75
CA PHE A 116 2.60 13.29 -1.67
C PHE A 116 3.32 14.58 -1.20
N LYS A 117 3.24 14.96 0.08
CA LYS A 117 3.90 16.19 0.58
C LYS A 117 5.43 16.15 0.57
N ASN A 118 6.06 14.98 0.46
CA ASN A 118 7.51 14.87 0.29
C ASN A 118 7.87 15.20 -1.17
N LYS A 119 8.78 16.17 -1.37
CA LYS A 119 9.18 16.67 -2.70
C LYS A 119 9.76 15.59 -3.62
N GLU A 120 10.52 14.64 -3.07
CA GLU A 120 11.09 13.54 -3.85
C GLU A 120 9.98 12.62 -4.37
N LEU A 121 9.02 12.27 -3.52
CA LEU A 121 7.88 11.43 -3.92
C LEU A 121 6.94 12.15 -4.91
N ASP A 122 6.68 13.44 -4.71
CA ASP A 122 5.85 14.29 -5.58
C ASP A 122 6.39 14.39 -7.01
N ALA A 123 7.72 14.41 -7.15
CA ALA A 123 8.41 14.43 -8.44
C ALA A 123 8.35 13.09 -9.20
N MET A 124 7.99 11.98 -8.54
CA MET A 124 7.98 10.66 -9.15
C MET A 124 6.69 10.37 -9.92
N ARG A 125 6.81 9.54 -10.95
CA ARG A 125 5.68 8.91 -11.64
C ARG A 125 5.82 7.40 -11.60
N PHE A 126 4.69 6.72 -11.50
CA PHE A 126 4.62 5.28 -11.29
C PHE A 126 3.81 4.60 -12.39
N ASP A 127 4.23 3.41 -12.79
CA ASP A 127 3.45 2.52 -13.66
C ASP A 127 2.29 1.90 -12.89
N THR A 128 2.45 1.68 -11.59
CA THR A 128 1.32 1.30 -10.75
C THR A 128 1.48 1.73 -9.29
N ILE A 129 0.36 2.10 -8.69
CA ILE A 129 0.24 2.44 -7.28
C ILE A 129 -0.69 1.43 -6.62
N LEU A 130 -0.15 0.68 -5.65
CA LEU A 130 -0.87 -0.30 -4.85
C LEU A 130 -1.33 0.36 -3.56
N PHE A 131 -2.63 0.28 -3.26
CA PHE A 131 -3.20 1.05 -2.15
C PHE A 131 -4.19 0.23 -1.30
N ASN A 132 -3.90 0.12 0.00
CA ASN A 132 -4.85 -0.33 1.02
C ASN A 132 -5.26 0.88 1.90
N PRO A 133 -6.32 1.62 1.54
CA PRO A 133 -6.66 2.89 2.18
C PRO A 133 -6.99 2.75 3.67
N PRO A 134 -6.60 3.73 4.51
CA PRO A 134 -6.94 3.78 5.92
C PRO A 134 -8.41 4.17 6.10
N GLN A 135 -9.35 3.28 5.76
CA GLN A 135 -10.79 3.56 5.78
C GLN A 135 -11.31 4.05 7.15
N THR A 136 -10.63 3.69 8.23
CA THR A 136 -10.93 4.17 9.60
C THR A 136 -10.60 5.65 9.82
N ALA A 137 -9.73 6.25 9.00
CA ALA A 137 -9.41 7.68 9.03
C ALA A 137 -10.46 8.54 8.28
N GLY A 138 -11.43 7.90 7.61
CA GLY A 138 -12.57 8.56 6.99
C GLY A 138 -12.54 8.56 5.46
N LYS A 139 -13.73 8.50 4.86
CA LYS A 139 -13.91 8.40 3.40
C LYS A 139 -13.41 9.63 2.65
N LYS A 140 -13.61 10.83 3.19
CA LYS A 140 -13.16 12.10 2.56
C LYS A 140 -11.65 12.10 2.31
N LEU A 141 -10.88 11.62 3.28
CA LEU A 141 -9.43 11.48 3.14
C LEU A 141 -9.07 10.46 2.05
N CYS A 142 -9.74 9.30 2.03
CA CYS A 142 -9.50 8.28 1.01
C CYS A 142 -9.84 8.80 -0.40
N PHE A 143 -10.89 9.60 -0.56
CA PHE A 143 -11.24 10.22 -1.84
C PHE A 143 -10.18 11.20 -2.32
N LYS A 144 -9.70 12.08 -1.42
CA LYS A 144 -8.61 12.99 -1.74
C LYS A 144 -7.33 12.24 -2.15
N MET A 145 -6.99 11.17 -1.44
CA MET A 145 -5.86 10.31 -1.82
C MET A 145 -6.03 9.69 -3.21
N ILE A 146 -7.25 9.28 -3.59
CA ILE A 146 -7.52 8.75 -4.95
C ILE A 146 -7.32 9.84 -6.01
N GLU A 147 -7.75 11.08 -5.74
CA GLU A 147 -7.51 12.24 -6.61
C GLU A 147 -6.02 12.50 -6.78
N ASP A 148 -5.29 12.61 -5.67
CA ASP A 148 -3.84 12.91 -5.66
C ASP A 148 -3.04 11.82 -6.41
N VAL A 149 -3.42 10.54 -6.27
CA VAL A 149 -2.73 9.42 -6.92
C VAL A 149 -2.75 9.52 -8.45
N LYS A 150 -3.82 10.03 -9.06
CA LYS A 150 -3.91 10.12 -10.53
C LYS A 150 -2.78 10.95 -11.12
N GLU A 151 -2.38 12.03 -10.46
CA GLU A 151 -1.30 12.90 -10.94
C GLU A 151 0.07 12.24 -10.89
N HIS A 152 0.21 11.18 -10.08
CA HIS A 152 1.45 10.45 -9.85
C HIS A 152 1.57 9.16 -10.69
N LEU A 153 0.58 8.86 -11.52
CA LEU A 153 0.68 7.78 -12.51
C LEU A 153 1.20 8.31 -13.84
N VAL A 154 1.97 7.48 -14.55
CA VAL A 154 2.23 7.67 -15.99
C VAL A 154 0.95 7.43 -16.80
N LYS A 155 0.91 7.88 -18.05
CA LYS A 155 -0.18 7.49 -18.97
C LYS A 155 -0.15 5.97 -19.17
N GLY A 156 -1.30 5.32 -19.03
CA GLY A 156 -1.45 3.86 -18.98
C GLY A 156 -1.12 3.24 -17.61
N GLY A 157 -0.76 4.05 -16.61
CA GLY A 157 -0.45 3.58 -15.26
C GLY A 157 -1.69 3.22 -14.47
N LEU A 158 -1.55 2.29 -13.52
CA LEU A 158 -2.66 1.67 -12.78
C LEU A 158 -2.73 2.08 -11.31
N LEU A 159 -3.86 2.60 -10.85
CA LEU A 159 -4.22 2.57 -9.42
C LEU A 159 -4.89 1.22 -9.13
N GLN A 160 -4.32 0.45 -8.20
CA GLN A 160 -4.89 -0.81 -7.72
C GLN A 160 -5.23 -0.70 -6.23
N LEU A 161 -6.52 -0.74 -5.91
CA LEU A 161 -7.04 -0.44 -4.58
C LEU A 161 -7.79 -1.64 -4.01
N VAL A 162 -7.52 -2.00 -2.75
CA VAL A 162 -8.32 -3.02 -2.05
C VAL A 162 -9.23 -2.41 -0.99
N ALA A 163 -10.48 -2.87 -0.94
CA ALA A 163 -11.40 -2.51 0.14
C ALA A 163 -12.44 -3.59 0.39
N ARG A 164 -13.06 -3.57 1.58
CA ARG A 164 -14.27 -4.37 1.82
C ARG A 164 -15.44 -3.71 1.10
N SER A 165 -16.05 -4.38 0.13
CA SER A 165 -16.99 -3.72 -0.80
C SER A 165 -18.17 -3.10 -0.05
N GLN A 166 -18.72 -3.79 0.94
CA GLN A 166 -19.86 -3.33 1.75
C GLN A 166 -19.49 -2.38 2.90
N LYS A 167 -18.21 -2.09 3.12
CA LYS A 167 -17.74 -1.17 4.18
C LYS A 167 -17.02 0.07 3.64
N GLY A 168 -17.49 0.60 2.51
CA GLY A 168 -16.89 1.79 1.88
C GLY A 168 -16.29 1.51 0.51
N GLY A 169 -15.95 0.26 0.19
CA GLY A 169 -15.29 -0.09 -1.07
C GLY A 169 -16.09 0.30 -2.32
N LYS A 170 -17.42 0.13 -2.32
CA LYS A 170 -18.27 0.60 -3.43
C LYS A 170 -18.19 2.11 -3.65
N GLN A 171 -18.10 2.90 -2.58
CA GLN A 171 -17.96 4.35 -2.71
C GLN A 171 -16.55 4.75 -3.18
N LEU A 172 -15.50 4.05 -2.75
CA LEU A 172 -14.15 4.25 -3.27
C LEU A 172 -14.09 3.91 -4.77
N SER A 173 -14.72 2.83 -5.19
CA SER A 173 -14.84 2.46 -6.61
C SER A 173 -15.58 3.52 -7.43
N LYS A 174 -16.68 4.09 -6.92
CA LYS A 174 -17.34 5.24 -7.58
C LYS A 174 -16.41 6.44 -7.71
N LYS A 175 -15.61 6.73 -6.68
CA LYS A 175 -14.63 7.82 -6.75
C LYS A 175 -13.51 7.54 -7.75
N MET A 176 -13.05 6.29 -7.85
CA MET A 176 -12.11 5.87 -8.88
C MET A 176 -12.70 6.07 -10.29
N GLU A 177 -13.95 5.67 -10.52
CA GLU A 177 -14.65 5.92 -11.79
C GLU A 177 -14.74 7.42 -12.10
N GLU A 178 -15.12 8.25 -11.12
CA GLU A 178 -15.20 9.71 -11.27
C GLU A 178 -13.84 10.33 -11.63
N VAL A 179 -12.77 9.89 -10.98
CA VAL A 179 -11.42 10.46 -11.15
C VAL A 179 -10.74 9.95 -12.43
N PHE A 180 -10.87 8.67 -12.75
CA PHE A 180 -10.15 8.03 -13.86
C PHE A 180 -11.00 7.87 -15.14
N GLY A 181 -12.33 7.88 -15.02
CA GLY A 181 -13.24 7.56 -16.12
C GLY A 181 -13.30 6.07 -16.46
N ASN A 182 -12.83 5.21 -15.53
CA ASN A 182 -12.97 3.76 -15.58
C ASN A 182 -12.60 3.13 -14.21
N VAL A 183 -13.23 2.01 -13.89
CA VAL A 183 -12.87 1.12 -12.78
C VAL A 183 -13.29 -0.32 -13.07
N ASP A 184 -12.36 -1.24 -12.95
CA ASP A 184 -12.59 -2.67 -13.06
C ASP A 184 -12.47 -3.36 -11.70
N VAL A 185 -13.13 -4.51 -11.54
CA VAL A 185 -12.96 -5.37 -10.37
C VAL A 185 -12.23 -6.64 -10.79
N VAL A 186 -10.95 -6.74 -10.45
CA VAL A 186 -10.06 -7.83 -10.89
C VAL A 186 -10.04 -9.03 -9.92
N ALA A 187 -10.48 -8.83 -8.67
CA ALA A 187 -10.59 -9.93 -7.71
C ALA A 187 -11.71 -9.68 -6.68
N LYS A 188 -12.40 -10.76 -6.28
CA LYS A 188 -13.44 -10.76 -5.23
C LYS A 188 -13.26 -11.99 -4.34
N LYS A 189 -12.93 -11.81 -3.06
CA LYS A 189 -12.83 -12.93 -2.11
C LYS A 189 -13.01 -12.48 -0.66
N SER A 190 -13.80 -13.24 0.10
CA SER A 190 -14.07 -13.00 1.52
C SER A 190 -14.56 -11.57 1.85
N GLY A 191 -15.33 -10.97 0.94
CA GLY A 191 -15.86 -9.60 1.05
C GLY A 191 -14.87 -8.47 0.72
N TYR A 192 -13.61 -8.80 0.40
CA TYR A 192 -12.62 -7.85 -0.10
C TYR A 192 -12.58 -7.90 -1.63
N TRP A 193 -12.63 -6.73 -2.25
CA TRP A 193 -12.54 -6.57 -3.71
C TRP A 193 -11.29 -5.76 -4.03
N VAL A 194 -10.64 -6.10 -5.15
CA VAL A 194 -9.53 -5.34 -5.71
C VAL A 194 -10.06 -4.61 -6.95
N TYR A 195 -9.97 -3.29 -6.89
CA TYR A 195 -10.41 -2.34 -7.91
C TYR A 195 -9.20 -1.83 -8.67
N VAL A 196 -9.32 -1.68 -9.99
CA VAL A 196 -8.24 -1.18 -10.84
C VAL A 196 -8.77 -0.05 -11.72
N SER A 197 -8.05 1.06 -11.76
CA SER A 197 -8.27 2.15 -12.71
C SER A 197 -6.99 2.47 -13.44
N GLU A 198 -7.10 2.90 -14.69
CA GLU A 198 -5.99 3.24 -15.58
C GLU A 198 -6.02 4.75 -15.88
N LYS A 199 -4.86 5.41 -15.85
CA LYS A 199 -4.73 6.80 -16.27
C LYS A 199 -4.68 6.89 -17.80
N LYS A 200 -5.78 7.28 -18.42
CA LYS A 200 -5.87 7.54 -19.87
C LYS A 200 -5.12 8.80 -20.31
#